data_AF-A0A975MNT5-F1
#
_entry.id   AF-A0A975MNT5-F1
#
_cell.length_a   1.000
_cell.length_b   1.000
_cell.length_c   1.000
_cell.angle_alpha   90.00
_cell.angle_beta   90.00
_cell.angle_gamma   90.00
#
_symmetry.space_group_name_H-M   'P 1'
#
loop_
_entity.id
_entity.type
_entity.pdbx_description
1 polymer ?
#
loop_
_entity_poly.entity_id
_entity_poly.type
_entity_poly.pdbx_seq_one_letter_code
_entity_poly.pdbx_strand_id
1 'polypeptide(L)'
;MSSSTKDKILKQIAENPIILYMKGVPSAPECGFSAKAVAILNTSKVPYTYVDVLRAPFIRDKLPTVSKWPTFPQLFVNGELIGGCDIIETLDKDGVLLSLLQSALPKSAEPQAAVISHSEVDALIVQAYPDAIVHIVGEGCNLEIAVISDQFADLSLIKQHQGVMAALNEPLASGRLHAVTLKTYTQAQWQAQQSAANPGLLQIQV
;
A
#
# COMPACT_ATOMS: atom_id res chain seq x y z
N MET A 1 -21.39 21.52 2.33
CA MET A 1 -22.41 20.54 1.87
C MET A 1 -22.61 19.52 2.98
N SER A 2 -23.77 19.53 3.63
CA SER A 2 -24.05 18.67 4.80
C SER A 2 -24.09 17.20 4.38
N SER A 3 -23.07 16.42 4.73
CA SER A 3 -22.97 15.00 4.39
C SER A 3 -24.10 14.21 5.03
N SER A 4 -25.03 13.70 4.22
CA SER A 4 -26.15 12.90 4.70
C SER A 4 -25.66 11.48 5.06
N THR A 5 -26.39 10.79 5.95
CA THR A 5 -26.07 9.40 6.31
C THR A 5 -26.02 8.48 5.08
N LYS A 6 -26.83 8.77 4.06
CA LYS A 6 -26.81 8.03 2.79
C LYS A 6 -25.47 8.19 2.08
N ASP A 7 -24.93 9.40 2.01
CA ASP A 7 -23.65 9.67 1.34
C ASP A 7 -22.50 8.97 2.07
N LYS A 8 -22.54 8.92 3.40
CA LYS A 8 -21.54 8.19 4.20
C LYS A 8 -21.56 6.69 3.90
N ILE A 9 -22.74 6.09 3.82
CA ILE A 9 -22.91 4.67 3.50
C ILE A 9 -22.39 4.39 2.09
N LEU A 10 -22.79 5.19 1.10
CA LEU A 10 -22.34 5.03 -0.28
C LEU A 10 -20.83 5.19 -0.41
N LYS A 11 -20.25 6.15 0.32
CA LYS A 11 -18.81 6.35 0.39
C LYS A 11 -18.11 5.13 1.00
N GLN A 12 -18.60 4.61 2.12
CA GLN A 12 -18.04 3.39 2.73
C GLN A 12 -18.08 2.19 1.77
N ILE A 13 -19.20 2.02 1.06
CA ILE A 13 -19.39 0.95 0.07
C ILE A 13 -18.43 1.12 -1.13
N ALA A 14 -18.18 2.37 -1.56
CA ALA A 14 -17.26 2.65 -2.67
C ALA A 14 -15.78 2.54 -2.29
N GLU A 15 -15.41 2.92 -1.07
CA GLU A 15 -14.01 2.91 -0.59
C GLU A 15 -13.55 1.52 -0.14
N ASN A 16 -14.48 0.61 0.16
CA ASN A 16 -14.16 -0.71 0.67
C ASN A 16 -14.64 -1.77 -0.32
N PRO A 17 -13.73 -2.44 -1.06
CA PRO A 17 -14.11 -3.40 -2.09
C PRO A 17 -14.90 -4.59 -1.54
N ILE A 18 -14.68 -4.94 -0.28
CA ILE A 18 -15.44 -5.97 0.42
C ILE A 18 -15.81 -5.41 1.79
N ILE A 19 -17.11 -5.21 2.03
CA ILE A 19 -17.62 -4.64 3.28
C ILE A 19 -18.84 -5.40 3.79
N LEU A 20 -18.79 -5.77 5.08
CA LEU A 20 -19.85 -6.48 5.78
C LEU A 20 -20.49 -5.59 6.85
N TYR A 21 -21.78 -5.28 6.69
CA TYR A 21 -22.57 -4.67 7.75
C TYR A 21 -23.15 -5.77 8.63
N MET A 22 -22.78 -5.80 9.90
CA MET A 22 -23.12 -6.88 10.83
C MET A 22 -23.50 -6.35 12.21
N LYS A 23 -24.11 -7.22 13.04
CA LYS A 23 -24.42 -6.91 14.44
C LYS A 23 -23.29 -7.42 15.34
N GLY A 24 -22.59 -6.49 15.99
CA GLY A 24 -21.34 -6.77 16.70
C GLY A 24 -20.14 -6.71 15.76
N VAL A 25 -19.05 -7.35 16.15
CA VAL A 25 -17.77 -7.35 15.41
C VAL A 25 -17.34 -8.78 15.06
N PRO A 26 -16.45 -9.00 14.07
CA PRO A 26 -16.05 -10.35 13.68
C PRO A 26 -15.48 -11.22 14.81
N SER A 27 -14.78 -10.60 15.78
CA SER A 27 -14.25 -11.29 16.96
C SER A 27 -15.29 -11.57 18.04
N ALA A 28 -16.42 -10.85 18.05
CA ALA A 28 -17.50 -10.95 19.02
C ALA A 28 -18.84 -10.61 18.36
N PRO A 29 -19.39 -11.53 17.52
CA PRO A 29 -20.66 -11.30 16.85
C PRO A 29 -21.81 -11.36 17.86
N GLU A 30 -22.74 -10.41 17.79
CA GLU A 30 -23.89 -10.29 18.71
C GLU A 30 -25.19 -10.88 18.13
N CYS A 31 -25.09 -11.58 16.99
CA CYS A 31 -26.22 -12.21 16.32
C CYS A 31 -25.77 -13.49 15.60
N GLY A 32 -26.54 -14.57 15.72
CA GLY A 32 -26.22 -15.87 15.08
C GLY A 32 -26.03 -15.80 13.57
N PHE A 33 -26.85 -15.00 12.87
CA PHE A 33 -26.70 -14.77 11.42
C PHE A 33 -25.41 -14.02 11.08
N SER A 34 -25.02 -13.05 11.91
CA SER A 34 -23.75 -12.34 11.75
C SER A 34 -22.56 -13.25 12.05
N ALA A 35 -22.65 -14.09 13.08
CA ALA A 35 -21.62 -15.07 13.41
C ALA A 35 -21.40 -16.08 12.27
N LYS A 36 -22.48 -16.56 11.66
CA LYS A 36 -22.42 -17.51 10.55
C LYS A 36 -21.79 -16.89 9.30
N ALA A 37 -22.21 -15.68 8.91
CA ALA A 37 -21.61 -14.97 7.78
C ALA A 37 -20.11 -14.71 7.99
N VAL A 38 -19.70 -14.30 9.19
CA VAL A 38 -18.29 -14.10 9.54
C VAL A 38 -17.51 -15.41 9.47
N ALA A 39 -18.04 -16.53 9.97
CA ALA A 39 -17.36 -17.82 9.93
C ALA A 39 -17.08 -18.27 8.48
N ILE A 40 -18.05 -18.08 7.59
CA ILE A 40 -17.90 -18.36 6.15
C ILE A 40 -16.82 -17.46 5.53
N LEU A 41 -16.94 -16.14 5.72
CA LEU A 41 -15.97 -15.19 5.17
C LEU A 41 -14.54 -15.44 5.69
N ASN A 42 -14.38 -15.79 6.97
CA ASN A 42 -13.07 -16.10 7.54
C ASN A 42 -12.45 -17.36 6.93
N THR A 43 -13.28 -18.33 6.49
CA THR A 43 -12.80 -19.55 5.80
C THR A 43 -12.20 -19.22 4.44
N SER A 44 -12.70 -18.17 3.76
CA SER A 44 -12.16 -17.71 2.47
C SER A 44 -10.75 -17.11 2.55
N LYS A 45 -10.30 -16.73 3.76
CA LYS A 45 -9.03 -16.01 4.02
C LYS A 45 -8.86 -14.70 3.24
N VAL A 46 -9.96 -14.15 2.71
CA VAL A 46 -9.96 -12.86 2.02
C VAL A 46 -10.22 -11.75 3.05
N PRO A 47 -9.39 -10.69 3.10
CA PRO A 47 -9.63 -9.56 4.00
C PRO A 47 -10.90 -8.80 3.60
N TYR A 48 -11.67 -8.36 4.59
CA TYR A 48 -12.87 -7.54 4.41
C TYR A 48 -12.99 -6.49 5.51
N THR A 49 -13.64 -5.38 5.18
CA THR A 49 -14.02 -4.35 6.16
C THR A 49 -15.35 -4.74 6.80
N TYR A 50 -15.57 -4.37 8.06
CA TYR A 50 -16.86 -4.56 8.71
C TYR A 50 -17.37 -3.27 9.34
N VAL A 51 -18.69 -3.18 9.51
CA VAL A 51 -19.35 -2.11 10.24
C VAL A 51 -20.31 -2.72 11.24
N ASP A 52 -20.11 -2.41 12.52
CA ASP A 52 -21.05 -2.78 13.57
C ASP A 52 -22.24 -1.82 13.57
N VAL A 53 -23.38 -2.31 13.09
CA VAL A 53 -24.62 -1.53 12.99
C VAL A 53 -25.28 -1.31 14.34
N LEU A 54 -24.89 -2.04 15.39
CA LEU A 54 -25.36 -1.78 16.75
C LEU A 54 -24.72 -0.51 17.33
N ARG A 55 -23.48 -0.22 16.92
CA ARG A 55 -22.73 0.99 17.33
C ARG A 55 -22.97 2.18 16.40
N ALA A 56 -23.52 1.94 15.21
CA ALA A 56 -23.86 2.96 14.24
C ALA A 56 -25.38 2.96 13.95
N PRO A 57 -26.23 3.49 14.86
CA PRO A 57 -27.70 3.47 14.70
C PRO A 57 -28.14 4.19 13.42
N PHE A 58 -27.47 5.30 13.06
CA PHE A 58 -27.73 6.02 11.82
C PHE A 58 -27.55 5.14 10.56
N ILE A 59 -26.56 4.23 10.55
CA ILE A 59 -26.37 3.27 9.45
C ILE A 59 -27.45 2.20 9.51
N ARG A 60 -27.75 1.66 10.69
CA ARG A 60 -28.77 0.63 10.89
C ARG A 60 -30.14 1.05 10.36
N ASP A 61 -30.55 2.28 10.62
CA ASP A 61 -31.83 2.81 10.18
C ASP A 61 -31.85 3.11 8.68
N LYS A 62 -30.73 3.55 8.10
CA LYS A 62 -30.70 4.05 6.72
C LYS A 62 -30.27 3.01 5.68
N LEU A 63 -29.37 2.09 6.03
CA LEU A 63 -28.82 1.11 5.10
C LEU A 63 -29.90 0.27 4.41
N PRO A 64 -30.95 -0.26 5.09
CA PRO A 64 -31.96 -1.07 4.43
C PRO A 64 -32.68 -0.36 3.28
N THR A 65 -32.89 0.95 3.40
CA THR A 65 -33.48 1.76 2.32
C THR A 65 -32.49 2.01 1.18
N VAL A 66 -31.20 2.16 1.50
CA VAL A 66 -30.14 2.41 0.50
C VAL A 66 -29.87 1.14 -0.31
N SER A 67 -29.75 0.00 0.37
CA SER A 67 -29.45 -1.30 -0.23
C SER A 67 -30.67 -2.01 -0.80
N LYS A 68 -31.88 -1.52 -0.48
CA LYS A 68 -33.15 -2.20 -0.75
C LYS A 68 -33.19 -3.61 -0.15
N TRP A 69 -32.51 -3.80 0.99
CA TRP A 69 -32.41 -5.08 1.68
C TRP A 69 -32.79 -4.96 3.17
N PRO A 70 -33.78 -5.72 3.66
CA PRO A 70 -34.38 -5.46 4.97
C PRO A 70 -33.60 -5.99 6.17
N THR A 71 -32.68 -6.95 5.99
CA THR A 71 -32.07 -7.71 7.08
C THR A 71 -30.57 -7.48 7.23
N PHE A 72 -30.01 -7.89 8.37
CA PHE A 72 -28.57 -7.93 8.63
C PHE A 72 -28.17 -9.35 9.00
N PRO A 73 -26.96 -9.82 8.64
CA PRO A 73 -25.87 -9.07 7.99
C PRO A 73 -26.14 -8.73 6.51
N GLN A 74 -25.41 -7.73 5.96
CA GLN A 74 -25.41 -7.38 4.52
C GLN A 74 -23.98 -7.32 4.01
N LEU A 75 -23.65 -8.16 3.03
CA LEU A 75 -22.35 -8.18 2.36
C LEU A 75 -22.41 -7.38 1.06
N PHE A 76 -21.45 -6.48 0.90
CA PHE A 76 -21.22 -5.77 -0.36
C PHE A 76 -19.85 -6.11 -0.91
N VAL A 77 -19.79 -6.24 -2.23
CA VAL A 77 -18.57 -6.52 -2.98
C VAL A 77 -18.53 -5.61 -4.20
N ASN A 78 -17.44 -4.86 -4.40
CA ASN A 78 -17.26 -3.86 -5.46
C ASN A 78 -18.43 -2.86 -5.58
N GLY A 79 -19.00 -2.49 -4.44
CA GLY A 79 -20.13 -1.56 -4.41
C GLY A 79 -21.51 -2.20 -4.61
N GLU A 80 -21.57 -3.47 -4.96
CA GLU A 80 -22.81 -4.21 -5.20
C GLU A 80 -23.22 -5.02 -3.98
N LEU A 81 -24.52 -5.06 -3.69
CA LEU A 81 -25.07 -5.89 -2.63
C LEU A 81 -25.06 -7.35 -3.09
N ILE A 82 -24.33 -8.21 -2.37
CA ILE A 82 -24.35 -9.65 -2.58
C ILE A 82 -25.53 -10.29 -1.87
N GLY A 83 -25.81 -9.87 -0.63
CA GLY A 83 -26.98 -10.32 0.11
C GLY A 83 -26.73 -10.50 1.60
N GLY A 84 -27.66 -11.22 2.23
CA GLY A 84 -27.60 -11.57 3.65
C GLY A 84 -26.97 -12.94 3.93
N CYS A 85 -27.09 -13.40 5.18
CA CYS A 85 -26.48 -14.64 5.65
C CYS A 85 -26.80 -15.87 4.78
N ASP A 86 -28.06 -16.07 4.40
CA ASP A 86 -28.47 -17.26 3.64
C ASP A 86 -27.86 -17.28 2.23
N ILE A 87 -27.79 -16.10 1.58
CA ILE A 87 -27.16 -15.97 0.26
C ILE A 87 -25.65 -16.20 0.36
N ILE A 88 -24.99 -15.69 1.40
CA ILE A 88 -23.57 -15.93 1.63
C ILE A 88 -23.31 -17.43 1.80
N GLU A 89 -24.16 -18.14 2.53
CA GLU A 89 -24.05 -19.59 2.72
C GLU A 89 -24.28 -20.39 1.44
N THR A 90 -25.27 -20.02 0.62
CA THR A 90 -25.45 -20.61 -0.72
C THR A 90 -24.25 -20.31 -1.61
N LEU A 91 -23.79 -19.05 -1.60
CA LEU A 91 -22.52 -18.52 -2.11
C LEU A 91 -21.35 -19.50 -2.00
N ASP A 92 -21.13 -19.86 -0.74
CA ASP A 92 -20.01 -20.68 -0.30
C ASP A 92 -20.17 -22.14 -0.73
N LYS A 93 -21.38 -22.70 -0.55
CA LYS A 93 -21.69 -24.09 -0.96
C LYS A 93 -21.55 -24.32 -2.46
N ASP A 94 -21.92 -23.32 -3.26
CA ASP A 94 -21.80 -23.38 -4.72
C ASP A 94 -20.37 -23.10 -5.21
N GLY A 95 -19.44 -22.75 -4.29
CA GLY A 95 -18.05 -22.44 -4.61
C GLY A 95 -17.83 -21.09 -5.31
N VAL A 96 -18.90 -20.30 -5.48
CA VAL A 96 -18.86 -19.02 -6.22
C VAL A 96 -18.35 -17.88 -5.33
N LEU A 97 -18.60 -17.94 -4.02
CA LEU A 97 -18.26 -16.86 -3.08
C LEU A 97 -16.78 -16.52 -3.09
N LEU A 98 -15.89 -17.52 -3.08
CA LEU A 98 -14.45 -17.28 -3.06
C LEU A 98 -13.98 -16.51 -4.30
N SER A 99 -14.41 -16.93 -5.49
CA SER A 99 -14.06 -16.26 -6.75
C SER A 99 -14.59 -14.83 -6.78
N LEU A 100 -15.80 -14.61 -6.26
CA LEU A 100 -16.41 -13.29 -6.15
C LEU A 100 -15.59 -12.37 -5.24
N LEU A 101 -15.22 -12.84 -4.05
CA LEU A 101 -14.39 -12.09 -3.10
C LEU A 101 -12.99 -11.80 -3.67
N GLN A 102 -12.36 -12.79 -4.30
CA GLN A 102 -11.04 -12.63 -4.93
C GLN A 102 -11.06 -11.66 -6.11
N SER A 103 -12.16 -11.59 -6.87
CA SER A 103 -12.30 -10.63 -7.97
C SER A 103 -12.40 -9.18 -7.52
N ALA A 104 -12.80 -8.97 -6.26
CA ALA A 104 -12.93 -7.65 -5.64
C ALA A 104 -11.68 -7.22 -4.89
N LEU A 105 -10.81 -8.17 -4.53
CA LEU A 105 -9.45 -7.81 -4.25
C LEU A 105 -8.85 -7.17 -5.51
N PRO A 106 -8.07 -6.10 -5.37
CA PRO A 106 -7.26 -5.63 -6.48
C PRO A 106 -6.48 -6.84 -7.00
N LYS A 107 -6.69 -7.20 -8.28
CA LYS A 107 -5.96 -8.27 -8.97
C LYS A 107 -4.50 -7.95 -8.84
N SER A 108 -3.85 -8.59 -7.86
CA SER A 108 -2.54 -8.20 -7.39
C SER A 108 -2.55 -6.78 -6.80
N ALA A 109 -2.19 -6.67 -5.53
CA ALA A 109 -1.31 -5.58 -5.18
C ALA A 109 -0.06 -5.73 -6.05
N GLU A 110 0.01 -4.97 -7.15
CA GLU A 110 1.24 -4.23 -7.34
C GLU A 110 1.34 -3.30 -6.11
N PRO A 111 2.39 -3.40 -5.29
CA PRO A 111 2.66 -2.38 -4.30
C PRO A 111 2.86 -1.08 -5.09
N GLN A 112 1.95 -0.11 -4.90
CA GLN A 112 2.08 1.30 -5.26
C GLN A 112 2.99 1.59 -6.47
N ALA A 113 2.40 1.80 -7.64
CA ALA A 113 3.10 2.49 -8.70
C ALA A 113 3.64 3.85 -8.18
N ALA A 114 4.97 3.96 -8.29
CA ALA A 114 5.78 5.17 -8.40
C ALA A 114 6.43 5.80 -7.16
N VAL A 115 7.00 4.99 -6.26
CA VAL A 115 8.32 5.35 -5.71
C VAL A 115 9.14 4.06 -5.59
N ILE A 116 10.32 4.00 -6.21
CA ILE A 116 11.28 2.95 -5.88
C ILE A 116 11.55 3.07 -4.37
N SER A 117 11.34 1.99 -3.62
CA SER A 117 11.69 1.98 -2.20
C SER A 117 13.21 2.15 -2.05
N HIS A 118 13.67 2.81 -0.99
CA HIS A 118 15.10 3.06 -0.76
C HIS A 118 15.93 1.78 -0.91
N SER A 119 15.41 0.65 -0.40
CA SER A 119 16.02 -0.68 -0.52
C SER A 119 16.18 -1.19 -1.95
N GLU A 120 15.29 -0.84 -2.87
CA GLU A 120 15.33 -1.29 -4.27
C GLU A 120 16.32 -0.45 -5.09
N VAL A 121 16.42 0.86 -4.80
CA VAL A 121 17.50 1.71 -5.35
C VAL A 121 18.87 1.19 -4.87
N ASP A 122 19.01 0.90 -3.57
CA ASP A 122 20.24 0.37 -3.00
C ASP A 122 20.64 -0.95 -3.65
N ALA A 123 19.69 -1.88 -3.82
CA ALA A 123 19.95 -3.17 -4.46
C ALA A 123 20.42 -3.03 -5.92
N LEU A 124 19.81 -2.15 -6.71
CA LEU A 124 20.20 -1.90 -8.11
C LEU A 124 21.61 -1.32 -8.21
N ILE A 125 21.97 -0.42 -7.29
CA ILE A 125 23.28 0.21 -7.28
C ILE A 125 24.35 -0.76 -6.76
N VAL A 126 24.06 -1.53 -5.71
CA VAL A 126 24.95 -2.58 -5.19
C VAL A 126 25.19 -3.68 -6.23
N GLN A 127 24.18 -3.98 -7.07
CA GLN A 127 24.33 -4.92 -8.18
C GLN A 127 25.33 -4.42 -9.24
N ALA A 128 25.36 -3.11 -9.51
CA ALA A 128 26.33 -2.51 -10.43
C ALA A 128 27.70 -2.27 -9.78
N TYR A 129 27.72 -1.96 -8.48
CA TYR A 129 28.89 -1.60 -7.69
C TYR A 129 28.79 -2.25 -6.30
N PRO A 130 29.40 -3.43 -6.08
CA PRO A 130 29.22 -4.18 -4.82
C PRO A 130 29.82 -3.49 -3.60
N ASP A 131 30.72 -2.53 -3.79
CA ASP A 131 31.34 -1.69 -2.78
C ASP A 131 30.61 -0.34 -2.58
N ALA A 132 29.54 -0.08 -3.33
CA ALA A 132 28.86 1.22 -3.27
C ALA A 132 28.00 1.36 -2.02
N ILE A 133 28.17 2.51 -1.36
CA ILE A 133 27.31 2.99 -0.29
C ILE A 133 26.36 4.01 -0.88
N VAL A 134 25.06 3.79 -0.71
CA VAL A 134 24.03 4.66 -1.27
C VAL A 134 23.39 5.45 -0.13
N HIS A 135 23.35 6.77 -0.28
CA HIS A 135 22.63 7.67 0.60
C HIS A 135 21.53 8.36 -0.19
N ILE A 136 20.30 8.09 0.16
CA ILE A 136 19.13 8.71 -0.46
C ILE A 136 18.63 9.77 0.50
N VAL A 137 18.57 11.01 0.03
CA VAL A 137 18.14 12.18 0.80
C VAL A 137 16.98 12.84 0.06
N GLY A 138 15.82 12.90 0.72
CA GLY A 138 14.64 13.57 0.19
C GLY A 138 13.35 12.82 0.50
N GLU A 139 12.22 13.52 0.42
CA GLU A 139 10.88 12.96 0.54
C GLU A 139 10.05 13.37 -0.69
N GLY A 140 9.30 12.43 -1.29
CA GLY A 140 8.45 12.69 -2.45
C GLY A 140 9.18 12.64 -3.81
N CYS A 141 8.90 13.58 -4.71
CA CYS A 141 9.37 13.55 -6.11
C CYS A 141 10.75 14.17 -6.36
N ASN A 142 11.40 14.74 -5.34
CA ASN A 142 12.73 15.36 -5.43
C ASN A 142 13.72 14.54 -4.61
N LEU A 143 14.10 13.37 -5.12
CA LEU A 143 15.05 12.49 -4.45
C LEU A 143 16.47 12.82 -4.91
N GLU A 144 17.36 13.09 -3.95
CA GLU A 144 18.79 13.19 -4.18
C GLU A 144 19.44 11.86 -3.80
N ILE A 145 20.08 11.21 -4.76
CA ILE A 145 20.77 9.93 -4.57
C ILE A 145 22.27 10.23 -4.62
N ALA A 146 22.95 10.07 -3.49
CA ALA A 146 24.39 10.15 -3.37
C ALA A 146 24.98 8.74 -3.34
N VAL A 147 25.74 8.38 -4.38
CA VAL A 147 26.42 7.08 -4.48
C VAL A 147 27.89 7.28 -4.18
N ILE A 148 28.40 6.52 -3.20
CA ILE A 148 29.79 6.56 -2.77
C ILE A 148 30.45 5.23 -3.07
N SER A 149 31.47 5.24 -3.92
CA SER A 149 32.26 4.05 -4.25
C SER A 149 33.68 4.44 -4.59
N ASP A 150 34.64 3.59 -4.20
CA ASP A 150 36.05 3.81 -4.54
C ASP A 150 36.36 3.47 -5.99
N GLN A 151 35.51 2.69 -6.67
CA GLN A 151 35.62 2.44 -8.11
C GLN A 151 35.46 3.70 -8.95
N PHE A 152 34.91 4.78 -8.38
CA PHE A 152 34.83 6.06 -9.05
C PHE A 152 36.18 6.78 -9.14
N ALA A 153 37.18 6.43 -8.31
CA ALA A 153 38.48 7.09 -8.31
C ALA A 153 39.22 7.00 -9.66
N ASP A 154 39.01 5.90 -10.38
CA ASP A 154 39.66 5.61 -11.67
C ASP A 154 38.83 6.04 -12.90
N LEU A 155 37.64 6.61 -12.68
CA LEU A 155 36.69 6.97 -13.73
C LEU A 155 36.52 8.49 -13.83
N SER A 156 36.26 8.98 -15.05
CA SER A 156 35.89 10.39 -15.23
C SER A 156 34.48 10.65 -14.68
N LEU A 157 34.23 11.88 -14.22
CA LEU A 157 32.95 12.27 -13.62
C LEU A 157 31.73 11.97 -14.51
N ILE A 158 31.88 12.13 -15.83
CA ILE A 158 30.83 11.77 -16.80
C ILE A 158 30.58 10.26 -16.83
N LYS A 159 31.65 9.44 -16.78
CA LYS A 159 31.56 7.98 -16.84
C LYS A 159 31.01 7.39 -15.54
N GLN A 160 31.35 7.98 -14.40
CA GLN A 160 30.74 7.68 -13.10
C GLN A 160 29.22 7.91 -13.15
N HIS A 161 28.81 9.11 -13.58
CA HIS A 161 27.40 9.47 -13.68
C HIS A 161 26.65 8.58 -14.69
N GLN A 162 27.22 8.32 -15.88
CA GLN A 162 26.63 7.43 -16.87
C GLN A 162 26.46 5.99 -16.35
N GLY A 163 27.45 5.46 -15.63
CA GLY A 163 27.38 4.11 -15.09
C GLY A 163 26.25 3.95 -14.06
N VAL A 164 26.09 4.91 -13.16
CA VAL A 164 24.99 4.88 -12.17
C VAL A 164 23.65 5.21 -12.83
N MET A 165 23.61 6.16 -13.76
CA MET A 165 22.40 6.44 -14.55
C MET A 165 21.94 5.24 -15.37
N ALA A 166 22.85 4.40 -15.86
CA ALA A 166 22.50 3.17 -16.56
C ALA A 166 21.80 2.16 -15.64
N ALA A 167 22.23 2.05 -14.37
CA ALA A 167 21.57 1.21 -13.37
C ALA A 167 20.17 1.76 -13.00
N LEU A 168 20.01 3.09 -13.00
CA LEU A 168 18.74 3.76 -12.73
C LEU A 168 17.86 3.96 -13.97
N ASN A 169 18.36 3.62 -15.17
CA ASN A 169 17.67 3.83 -16.44
C ASN A 169 16.42 2.96 -16.56
N GLU A 170 16.45 1.72 -16.07
CA GLU A 170 15.27 0.84 -16.08
C GLU A 170 14.12 1.44 -15.23
N PRO A 171 14.35 1.89 -13.99
CA PRO A 171 13.33 2.61 -13.23
C PRO A 171 12.87 3.95 -13.84
N LEU A 172 13.77 4.68 -14.50
CA LEU A 172 13.43 5.93 -15.20
C LEU A 172 12.55 5.66 -16.43
N ALA A 173 12.92 4.68 -17.25
CA ALA A 173 12.21 4.31 -18.47
C ALA A 173 10.84 3.68 -18.19
N SER A 174 10.70 2.99 -17.06
CA SER A 174 9.42 2.41 -16.61
C SER A 174 8.44 3.45 -16.05
N GLY A 175 8.83 4.73 -15.97
CA GLY A 175 7.98 5.80 -15.40
C GLY A 175 7.80 5.70 -13.89
N ARG A 176 8.58 4.84 -13.21
CA ARG A 176 8.57 4.64 -11.76
C ARG A 176 9.40 5.70 -11.03
N LEU A 177 10.31 6.37 -11.75
CA LEU A 177 11.17 7.43 -11.24
C LEU A 177 11.00 8.70 -12.10
N HIS A 178 10.49 9.79 -11.50
CA HIS A 178 10.08 10.99 -12.24
C HIS A 178 11.25 11.97 -12.51
N ALA A 179 12.03 12.29 -11.47
CA ALA A 179 13.24 13.10 -11.56
C ALA A 179 14.11 12.82 -10.32
N VAL A 180 15.40 12.61 -10.51
CA VAL A 180 16.35 12.41 -9.41
C VAL A 180 17.60 13.24 -9.63
N THR A 181 18.14 13.76 -8.53
CA THR A 181 19.45 14.40 -8.54
C THR A 181 20.48 13.35 -8.15
N LEU A 182 21.25 12.88 -9.12
CA LEU A 182 22.32 11.92 -8.87
C LEU A 182 23.64 12.65 -8.57
N LYS A 183 24.26 12.32 -7.44
CA LYS A 183 25.61 12.73 -7.08
C LYS A 183 26.48 11.50 -6.86
N THR A 184 27.69 11.52 -7.41
CA THR A 184 28.67 10.44 -7.30
C THR A 184 29.91 10.95 -6.58
N TYR A 185 30.36 10.22 -5.58
CA TYR A 185 31.50 10.61 -4.75
C TYR A 185 32.43 9.42 -4.51
N THR A 186 33.73 9.67 -4.39
CA THR A 186 34.61 8.68 -3.77
C THR A 186 34.49 8.74 -2.25
N GLN A 187 34.93 7.69 -1.54
CA GLN A 187 34.85 7.68 -0.08
C GLN A 187 35.60 8.87 0.55
N ALA A 188 36.76 9.24 -0.03
CA ALA A 188 37.53 10.41 0.38
C ALA A 188 36.79 11.75 0.12
N GLN A 189 36.12 11.90 -1.03
CA GLN A 189 35.36 13.11 -1.36
C GLN A 189 34.13 13.27 -0.46
N TRP A 190 33.44 12.17 -0.17
CA TRP A 190 32.26 12.16 0.69
C TRP A 190 32.61 12.54 2.13
N GLN A 191 33.71 12.00 2.67
CA GLN A 191 34.22 12.39 3.99
C GLN A 191 34.55 13.89 4.04
N ALA A 192 35.23 14.44 3.02
CA ALA A 192 35.51 15.87 2.95
C ALA A 192 34.25 16.72 2.87
N GLN A 193 33.20 16.26 2.17
CA GLN A 193 31.94 16.98 2.03
C GLN A 193 31.06 16.93 3.28
N GLN A 194 31.00 15.80 3.99
CA GLN A 194 30.32 15.73 5.29
C GLN A 194 31.00 16.62 6.34
N SER A 195 32.33 16.69 6.31
CA SER A 195 33.12 17.56 7.19
C SER A 195 32.80 19.05 6.96
N ALA A 196 32.51 19.44 5.72
CA ALA A 196 32.14 20.80 5.36
C ALA A 196 30.66 21.14 5.63
N ALA A 197 29.77 20.15 5.52
CA ALA A 197 28.32 20.33 5.74
C ALA A 197 27.93 20.33 7.23
N ASN A 198 28.79 19.84 8.13
CA ASN A 198 28.52 19.75 9.55
C ASN A 198 29.77 20.15 10.38
N PRO A 199 30.04 21.46 10.57
CA PRO A 199 31.26 21.93 11.25
C PRO A 199 31.33 21.61 12.75
N GLY A 200 30.37 20.84 13.30
CA GLY A 200 30.23 20.56 14.74
C GLY A 200 30.41 19.10 15.17
N LEU A 201 30.65 18.14 14.26
CA LEU A 201 30.78 16.73 14.63
C LEU A 201 32.17 16.18 14.29
N LEU A 202 33.17 16.79 14.91
CA LEU A 202 34.36 16.04 15.31
C LEU A 202 33.97 15.13 16.49
N GLN A 203 33.62 13.88 16.21
CA GLN A 203 33.81 12.79 17.17
C GLN A 203 34.56 11.67 16.46
N ILE A 204 35.88 11.76 16.51
CA ILE A 204 36.76 11.02 17.42
C ILE A 204 36.98 9.60 16.89
N GLN A 205 38.11 9.50 16.23
CA GLN A 205 38.86 8.29 15.99
C GLN A 205 39.35 7.74 17.34
N VAL A 206 38.93 6.53 17.69
CA VAL A 206 39.74 5.60 18.48
C VAL A 206 39.46 4.19 18.00
#